data_AF-A0A7K0FJL8-F1
#
_entry.id   AF-A0A7K0FJL8-F1
#
_cell.length_a   1.000
_cell.length_b   1.000
_cell.length_c   1.000
_cell.angle_alpha   90.00
_cell.angle_beta   90.00
_cell.angle_gamma   90.00
#
_symmetry.space_group_name_H-M   'P 1'
#
loop_
_entity.id
_entity.type
_entity.pdbx_description
1 polymer ?
#
loop_
_entity_poly.entity_id
_entity_poly.type
_entity_poly.pdbx_seq_one_letter_code
_entity_poly.pdbx_strand_id
1 'polypeptide(L)'
;MSFKTLTIIILSVLITVVFMQNTDEVLFTILWKEIYVSKLLMMLIVTVFGFILGLIIARPKKKTPLATESARDIPFEVNNPNDDYLNHNDKKGLSDEDRDYIS
;
A
#
# COMPACT_ATOMS: atom_id res chain seq x y z
N MET A 1 -35.94 -13.67 -23.56
CA MET A 1 -34.68 -13.35 -22.83
C MET A 1 -34.15 -12.02 -23.34
N SER A 2 -33.61 -11.18 -22.45
CA SER A 2 -32.95 -9.93 -22.88
C SER A 2 -31.72 -10.24 -23.71
N PHE A 3 -31.39 -9.38 -24.68
CA PHE A 3 -30.13 -9.44 -25.42
C PHE A 3 -28.93 -9.58 -24.47
N LYS A 4 -28.96 -8.86 -23.34
CA LYS A 4 -27.92 -8.92 -22.29
C LYS A 4 -27.74 -10.34 -21.75
N THR A 5 -28.84 -11.05 -21.49
CA THR A 5 -28.81 -12.43 -20.98
C THR A 5 -28.25 -13.38 -22.03
N LEU A 6 -28.67 -13.25 -23.29
CA LEU A 6 -28.15 -14.08 -24.38
C LEU A 6 -26.65 -13.88 -24.57
N THR A 7 -26.17 -12.63 -24.54
CA THR A 7 -24.74 -12.31 -24.63
C THR A 7 -23.94 -12.94 -23.49
N ILE A 8 -24.42 -12.84 -22.25
CA ILE A 8 -23.74 -13.43 -21.08
C ILE A 8 -23.67 -14.97 -21.21
N ILE A 9 -24.75 -15.61 -21.67
CA ILE A 9 -24.77 -17.07 -21.86
C ILE A 9 -23.75 -17.48 -22.93
N ILE A 10 -23.76 -16.83 -24.10
CA ILE A 10 -22.82 -17.12 -25.18
C ILE A 10 -21.38 -16.94 -24.71
N LEU A 11 -21.10 -15.83 -24.02
CA LEU A 11 -19.77 -15.55 -23.49
C LEU A 11 -19.34 -16.62 -22.46
N SER A 12 -20.24 -17.02 -21.56
CA SER A 12 -19.98 -18.06 -20.57
C SER A 12 -19.63 -19.39 -21.22
N VAL A 13 -20.39 -19.80 -22.25
CA VAL A 13 -20.13 -21.06 -22.97
C VAL A 13 -18.77 -20.98 -23.67
N LEU A 14 -18.46 -19.88 -24.35
CA LEU A 14 -17.17 -19.69 -25.01
C LEU A 14 -16.00 -19.77 -24.03
N ILE A 15 -16.07 -19.05 -22.90
CA ILE A 15 -15.03 -19.11 -21.85
C ILE A 15 -14.87 -20.55 -21.33
N THR A 16 -15.98 -21.25 -21.12
CA THR A 16 -15.95 -22.65 -20.64
C THR A 16 -15.23 -23.57 -21.64
N VAL A 17 -15.51 -23.41 -22.94
CA VAL A 17 -14.83 -24.19 -23.99
C VAL A 17 -13.34 -23.87 -24.02
N VAL A 18 -12.95 -22.59 -23.91
CA VAL A 18 -11.53 -22.20 -23.84
C VAL A 18 -10.85 -22.85 -22.64
N PHE A 19 -11.49 -22.87 -21.47
CA PHE A 19 -10.95 -23.57 -20.31
C PHE A 19 -10.79 -25.06 -20.58
N MET A 20 -11.82 -25.74 -21.09
CA MET A 20 -11.76 -27.17 -21.41
C MET A 20 -10.60 -27.50 -22.37
N GLN A 21 -10.38 -26.66 -23.39
CA GLN A 21 -9.29 -26.84 -24.36
C GLN A 21 -7.89 -26.63 -23.78
N ASN A 22 -7.77 -25.93 -22.65
CA ASN A 22 -6.49 -25.61 -22.02
C ASN A 22 -6.27 -26.36 -20.70
N THR A 23 -6.94 -27.50 -20.51
CA THR A 23 -6.85 -28.31 -19.29
C THR A 23 -5.60 -29.18 -19.18
N ASP A 24 -4.72 -29.15 -20.19
CA ASP A 24 -3.47 -29.92 -20.20
C ASP A 24 -2.66 -29.78 -18.91
N GLU A 25 -1.89 -30.80 -18.61
CA GLU A 25 -0.96 -30.82 -17.49
C GLU A 25 0.39 -30.18 -17.83
N VAL A 26 1.02 -29.60 -16.82
CA VAL A 26 2.40 -29.12 -16.80
C VAL A 26 3.14 -29.92 -15.75
N LEU A 27 4.31 -30.41 -16.14
CA LEU A 27 5.23 -31.12 -15.25
C LEU A 27 6.07 -30.10 -14.50
N PHE A 28 6.04 -30.19 -13.17
CA PHE A 28 6.94 -29.46 -12.28
C PHE A 28 7.85 -30.44 -11.54
N THR A 29 9.15 -30.21 -11.68
CA THR A 29 10.16 -30.92 -10.88
C THR A 29 10.51 -30.06 -9.67
N ILE A 30 10.09 -30.48 -8.48
CA ILE A 30 10.35 -29.78 -7.23
C ILE A 30 11.11 -30.73 -6.31
N LEU A 31 12.34 -30.36 -5.93
CA LEU A 31 13.17 -31.06 -4.94
C LEU A 31 13.08 -32.59 -5.09
N TRP A 32 13.39 -33.11 -6.29
CA TRP A 32 13.43 -34.54 -6.62
C TRP A 32 12.07 -35.23 -6.85
N LYS A 33 10.95 -34.50 -6.85
CA LYS A 33 9.61 -35.02 -7.15
C LYS A 33 9.03 -34.38 -8.40
N GLU A 34 8.43 -35.20 -9.25
CA GLU A 34 7.61 -34.75 -10.38
C GLU A 34 6.15 -34.60 -9.94
N ILE A 35 5.58 -33.43 -10.22
CA ILE A 35 4.20 -33.10 -9.89
C ILE A 35 3.54 -32.57 -11.17
N TYR A 36 2.42 -33.19 -11.54
CA TYR A 36 1.60 -32.77 -12.65
C TYR A 36 0.51 -31.84 -12.14
N VAL A 37 0.44 -30.65 -12.72
CA VAL A 37 -0.53 -29.62 -12.35
C VAL A 37 -1.20 -29.11 -13.62
N SER A 38 -2.51 -28.87 -13.60
CA SER A 38 -3.20 -28.28 -14.75
C SER A 38 -2.65 -26.89 -15.09
N LYS A 39 -2.45 -26.60 -16.38
CA LYS A 39 -2.06 -25.27 -16.89
C LYS A 39 -2.95 -24.16 -16.35
N LEU A 40 -4.27 -24.39 -16.30
CA LEU A 40 -5.23 -23.42 -15.79
C LEU A 40 -4.97 -23.06 -14.33
N LEU A 41 -4.74 -24.07 -13.49
CA LEU A 41 -4.49 -23.89 -12.07
C LEU A 41 -3.18 -23.11 -11.88
N MET A 42 -2.15 -23.45 -12.64
CA MET A 42 -0.88 -22.73 -12.59
C MET A 42 -1.03 -21.27 -13.02
N MET A 43 -1.73 -20.99 -14.12
CA MET A 43 -1.97 -19.61 -14.56
C MET A 43 -2.72 -18.79 -13.51
N LEU A 44 -3.72 -19.39 -12.84
CA LEU A 44 -4.46 -18.74 -11.77
C LEU A 44 -3.55 -18.41 -10.58
N ILE A 45 -2.73 -19.37 -10.14
CA ILE A 45 -1.76 -19.15 -9.05
C ILE A 45 -0.81 -18.00 -9.40
N VAL A 46 -0.15 -18.07 -10.57
CA VAL A 46 0.81 -17.04 -10.99
C VAL A 46 0.15 -15.67 -11.10
N THR A 47 -1.08 -15.61 -11.62
CA THR A 47 -1.84 -14.35 -11.73
C THR A 47 -2.13 -13.76 -10.36
N VAL A 48 -2.56 -14.57 -9.39
CA VAL A 48 -2.84 -14.11 -8.02
C VAL A 48 -1.56 -13.62 -7.34
N PHE A 49 -0.47 -14.38 -7.41
CA PHE A 49 0.81 -13.98 -6.83
C PHE A 49 1.37 -12.71 -7.50
N GLY A 50 1.32 -12.64 -8.84
CA GLY A 50 1.73 -11.47 -9.60
C GLY A 50 0.89 -10.23 -9.25
N PHE A 51 -0.42 -10.39 -9.06
CA PHE A 51 -1.31 -9.32 -8.63
C PHE A 51 -0.99 -8.84 -7.21
N ILE A 52 -0.76 -9.75 -6.26
CA ILE A 52 -0.38 -9.40 -4.88
C ILE A 52 0.96 -8.67 -4.86
N LEU A 53 1.98 -9.19 -5.54
CA LEU A 53 3.28 -8.54 -5.66
C LEU A 53 3.15 -7.18 -6.34
N GLY A 54 2.37 -7.10 -7.42
CA GLY A 54 2.05 -5.86 -8.11
C GLY A 54 1.41 -4.83 -7.18
N LEU A 55 0.45 -5.23 -6.33
CA LEU A 55 -0.16 -4.34 -5.34
C LEU A 55 0.84 -3.86 -4.27
N ILE A 56 1.71 -4.74 -3.80
CA ILE A 56 2.73 -4.37 -2.80
C ILE A 56 3.71 -3.36 -3.40
N ILE A 57 4.15 -3.57 -4.64
CA ILE A 57 5.08 -2.68 -5.36
C ILE A 57 4.40 -1.36 -5.75
N ALA A 58 3.16 -1.43 -6.24
CA ALA A 58 2.38 -0.27 -6.67
C ALA A 58 1.92 0.59 -5.49
N ARG A 59 2.04 0.11 -4.24
CA ARG A 59 1.71 0.91 -3.06
C ARG A 59 2.61 2.14 -3.05
N PRO A 60 2.05 3.36 -3.21
CA PRO A 60 2.86 4.56 -3.16
C PRO A 60 3.48 4.63 -1.76
N LYS A 61 4.81 4.56 -1.69
CA LYS A 61 5.51 4.83 -0.44
C LYS A 61 5.08 6.23 -0.03
N LYS A 62 4.51 6.38 1.17
CA LYS A 62 4.32 7.71 1.77
C LYS A 62 5.68 8.38 1.65
N LYS A 63 5.75 9.48 0.90
CA LYS A 63 6.94 10.32 0.89
C LYS A 63 7.12 10.73 2.34
N THR A 64 8.05 10.10 3.05
CA THR A 64 8.61 10.72 4.24
C THR A 64 9.03 12.10 3.75
N PRO A 65 8.49 13.20 4.32
CA PRO A 65 9.00 14.51 3.96
C PRO A 65 10.50 14.41 4.15
N LEU A 66 11.23 14.55 3.04
CA LEU A 66 12.68 14.56 3.06
C LEU A 66 13.03 15.62 4.09
N ALA A 67 13.69 15.20 5.16
CA ALA A 67 14.49 16.10 5.96
C ALA A 67 15.58 16.60 5.00
N THR A 68 15.24 17.62 4.22
CA THR A 68 16.21 18.45 3.54
C THR A 68 16.81 19.30 4.64
N GLU A 69 17.85 18.77 5.27
CA GLU A 69 18.89 19.62 5.82
C GLU A 69 19.32 20.60 4.71
N SER A 70 19.33 21.89 5.02
CA SER A 70 19.69 23.03 4.15
C SER A 70 18.52 23.81 3.50
N ALA A 71 17.55 24.23 4.30
CA ALA A 71 16.90 25.53 4.08
C ALA A 71 16.38 26.11 5.39
N ARG A 72 17.29 26.69 6.19
CA ARG A 72 17.03 27.66 7.27
C ARG A 72 15.83 27.34 8.17
N ASP A 73 16.10 26.68 9.29
CA ASP A 73 15.14 26.42 10.36
C ASP A 73 14.61 27.73 10.96
N ILE A 74 13.45 28.16 10.48
CA ILE A 74 12.52 29.01 11.24
C ILE A 74 11.48 28.04 11.80
N PRO A 75 11.46 27.74 13.10
CA PRO A 75 10.45 26.85 13.66
C PRO A 75 9.10 27.58 13.67
N PHE A 76 8.29 27.34 12.64
CA PHE A 76 6.85 27.57 12.77
C PHE A 76 6.27 26.38 13.53
N GLU A 77 6.26 26.53 14.85
CA GLU A 77 5.41 25.76 15.75
C GLU A 77 3.97 25.94 15.29
N VAL A 78 3.45 24.97 14.53
CA VAL A 78 2.02 24.88 14.25
C VAL A 78 1.37 24.48 15.56
N ASN A 79 0.95 25.51 16.30
CA ASN A 79 0.09 25.45 17.47
C ASN A 79 -0.96 24.36 17.28
N ASN A 80 -0.76 23.25 17.98
CA ASN A 80 -1.81 22.34 18.30
C ASN A 80 -2.71 23.11 19.30
N PRO A 81 -3.99 23.39 19.00
CA PRO A 81 -4.78 24.37 19.77
C PRO A 81 -5.22 23.87 21.15
N ASN A 82 -4.55 22.85 21.70
CA ASN A 82 -4.89 22.23 22.99
C ASN A 82 -3.80 22.35 24.04
N ASP A 83 -2.68 23.02 23.74
CA ASP A 83 -1.57 23.07 24.68
C ASP A 83 -1.53 24.43 25.39
N ASP A 84 -1.52 24.32 26.70
CA ASP A 84 -1.77 25.28 27.77
C ASP A 84 -0.67 26.37 27.89
N TYR A 85 -0.24 26.96 26.77
CA TYR A 85 0.87 27.91 26.69
C TYR A 85 0.57 29.32 27.22
N LEU A 86 -0.63 29.56 27.78
CA LEU A 86 -1.01 30.87 28.33
C LEU A 86 -0.80 31.00 29.84
N ASN A 87 -0.17 30.03 30.51
CA ASN A 87 0.18 30.18 31.92
C ASN A 87 1.45 31.02 32.09
N HIS A 88 1.28 32.35 32.14
CA HIS A 88 2.35 33.36 32.28
C HIS A 88 3.12 33.34 33.61
N ASN A 89 2.93 32.33 34.47
CA ASN A 89 3.53 32.31 35.80
C ASN A 89 4.83 31.49 35.90
N ASP A 90 5.18 30.69 34.90
CA ASP A 90 6.41 29.91 34.93
C ASP A 90 7.59 30.70 34.38
N LYS A 91 8.08 31.66 35.17
CA LYS A 91 9.40 32.30 34.99
C LYS A 91 10.56 31.29 35.06
N LYS A 92 10.29 30.02 35.34
CA LYS A 92 11.22 28.93 35.67
C LYS A 92 12.32 28.69 34.61
N GLY A 93 12.08 29.07 33.36
CA GLY A 93 13.06 28.95 32.27
C GLY A 93 14.01 30.13 32.08
N LEU A 94 13.83 31.23 32.81
CA LEU A 94 14.68 32.42 32.67
C LEU A 94 15.84 32.43 33.69
N SER A 95 16.99 32.95 33.25
CA SER A 95 18.13 33.32 34.07
C SER A 95 17.71 34.33 35.14
N ASP A 96 18.39 34.36 36.29
CA ASP A 96 18.11 35.33 37.36
C ASP A 96 18.28 36.77 36.87
N GLU A 97 19.27 37.02 35.99
CA GLU A 97 19.46 38.34 35.36
C GLU A 97 18.28 38.73 34.45
N ASP A 98 17.78 37.80 33.64
CA ASP A 98 16.66 38.06 32.72
C ASP A 98 15.35 38.33 33.46
N ARG A 99 15.18 37.78 34.67
CA ARG A 99 13.99 37.97 35.51
C ARG A 99 13.89 39.39 36.05
N ASP A 100 15.02 40.00 36.41
CA ASP A 100 15.07 41.38 36.91
C ASP A 100 14.78 42.39 35.79
N TYR A 101 15.08 42.06 34.53
CA TYR A 101 14.79 42.92 33.38
C TYR A 101 13.30 43.02 33.02
N ILE A 102 12.52 41.99 33.34
CA ILE A 102 11.08 41.89 32.99
C ILE A 102 10.15 42.15 34.18
N SER A 103 10.70 42.54 35.34
CA SER A 103 9.94 42.85 36.56
C SER A 103 9.77 44.35 36.75
#